data_AF-A0A952W8N0-F1
#
_entry.id   AF-A0A952W8N0-F1
#
_cell.length_a   1.000
_cell.length_b   1.000
_cell.length_c   1.000
_cell.angle_alpha   90.00
_cell.angle_beta   90.00
_cell.angle_gamma   90.00
#
_symmetry.space_group_name_H-M   'P 1'
#
loop_
_entity.id
_entity.type
_entity.pdbx_description
1 polymer ?
#
loop_
_entity_poly.entity_id
_entity_poly.type
_entity_poly.pdbx_seq_one_letter_code
_entity_poly.pdbx_strand_id
1 'polypeptide(L)'
;MRFGCKAVLALMSAAVAAPSALAQPDLMVVQSTNRHVMLVSGFDGSVIDPVFIDMSVQAGTPIHALVVGDEVWVTNQTTDAIQRYDLATRTYIASITGAMDNIRGFEVVGNTAYVSNAGTQNGAPGLAVVTVDVPSASVTGFWRVGPALNGNPFDVLLWQGNLLVNDITGNNIEVHDLSGNWIRTLHNSDGVSGVDFPEQMVVTSANTILCAGFSPPIGIFEYDANGNQINYWPVGNGNRGVAELGNGDIIFTSGQGLFSLSRATGLATPIVTGISGRYISLAGAPVCRADLSGSSDPNDPDYGVPDGNVDAADFFYYLDQFVAGNLAVADLSGSSDPNDPGYGVPDGQIDAADFFYFLDIFVAGCP
;
A
#
# COMPACT_ATOMS: atom_id res chain seq x y z
N MET A 1 74.80 3.27 -11.23
CA MET A 1 73.79 2.62 -12.10
C MET A 1 73.10 1.52 -11.29
N ARG A 2 71.80 1.70 -11.01
CA ARG A 2 70.66 0.81 -11.36
C ARG A 2 70.58 -0.49 -10.52
N PHE A 3 69.48 -0.88 -9.87
CA PHE A 3 68.15 -0.33 -9.58
C PHE A 3 67.61 -1.14 -8.39
N GLY A 4 66.97 -0.50 -7.41
CA GLY A 4 66.26 -1.19 -6.32
C GLY A 4 64.88 -1.66 -6.76
N CYS A 5 64.53 -2.91 -6.47
CA CYS A 5 63.19 -3.45 -6.70
C CYS A 5 62.39 -3.35 -5.39
N LYS A 6 61.48 -2.37 -5.32
CA LYS A 6 60.45 -2.29 -4.27
C LYS A 6 59.25 -3.12 -4.73
N ALA A 7 58.88 -4.14 -3.97
CA ALA A 7 57.63 -4.85 -4.15
C ALA A 7 56.48 -3.98 -3.66
N VAL A 8 55.55 -3.64 -4.56
CA VAL A 8 54.29 -2.98 -4.24
C VAL A 8 53.26 -4.09 -4.04
N LEU A 9 52.74 -4.20 -2.81
CA LEU A 9 51.64 -5.08 -2.46
C LEU A 9 50.33 -4.41 -2.91
N ALA A 10 49.72 -4.92 -3.98
CA ALA A 10 48.42 -4.46 -4.44
C ALA A 10 47.33 -5.05 -3.53
N LEU A 11 46.65 -4.21 -2.74
CA LEU A 11 45.37 -4.56 -2.14
C LEU A 11 44.33 -4.64 -3.26
N MET A 12 43.86 -5.85 -3.57
CA MET A 12 42.60 -6.02 -4.28
C MET A 12 41.47 -5.77 -3.27
N SER A 13 40.86 -4.59 -3.32
CA SER A 13 39.55 -4.36 -2.72
C SER A 13 38.53 -5.17 -3.52
N ALA A 14 37.99 -6.22 -2.91
CA ALA A 14 36.79 -6.86 -3.41
C ALA A 14 35.63 -5.86 -3.24
N ALA A 15 35.19 -5.25 -4.35
CA ALA A 15 33.93 -4.55 -4.38
C ALA A 15 32.84 -5.59 -4.18
N VAL A 16 32.31 -5.68 -2.96
CA VAL A 16 31.06 -6.36 -2.70
C VAL A 16 30.01 -5.52 -3.40
N ALA A 17 29.43 -6.04 -4.49
CA ALA A 17 28.22 -5.48 -5.05
C ALA A 17 27.16 -5.56 -3.94
N ALA A 18 26.81 -4.41 -3.35
CA ALA A 18 25.62 -4.32 -2.54
C ALA A 18 24.45 -4.74 -3.44
N PRO A 19 23.55 -5.63 -2.98
CA PRO A 19 22.33 -5.89 -3.72
C PRO A 19 21.62 -4.55 -3.87
N SER A 20 21.33 -4.16 -5.10
CA SER A 20 20.42 -3.05 -5.39
C SER A 20 19.14 -3.35 -4.62
N ALA A 21 18.82 -2.52 -3.61
CA ALA A 21 17.52 -2.58 -2.99
C ALA A 21 16.52 -2.27 -4.10
N LEU A 22 15.74 -3.26 -4.53
CA LEU A 22 14.63 -3.01 -5.42
C LEU A 22 13.73 -1.99 -4.72
N ALA A 23 13.48 -0.85 -5.36
CA ALA A 23 12.60 0.17 -4.81
C ALA A 23 11.24 -0.47 -4.54
N GLN A 24 10.82 -0.48 -3.27
CA GLN A 24 9.50 -0.97 -2.90
C GLN A 24 8.46 0.00 -3.45
N PRO A 25 7.35 -0.46 -4.08
CA PRO A 25 6.27 0.41 -4.52
C PRO A 25 5.77 1.31 -3.39
N ASP A 26 5.48 2.56 -3.72
CA ASP A 26 4.83 3.50 -2.81
C ASP A 26 3.48 2.97 -2.33
N LEU A 27 3.06 3.47 -1.17
CA LEU A 27 1.88 3.01 -0.47
C LEU A 27 0.79 4.07 -0.47
N MET A 28 -0.42 3.66 -0.81
CA MET A 28 -1.64 4.42 -0.60
C MET A 28 -2.16 4.20 0.82
N VAL A 29 -2.42 5.29 1.54
CA VAL A 29 -3.00 5.27 2.88
C VAL A 29 -4.33 6.01 2.87
N VAL A 30 -5.42 5.27 3.08
CA VAL A 30 -6.75 5.87 3.18
C VAL A 30 -6.92 6.54 4.54
N GLN A 31 -7.55 7.73 4.56
CA GLN A 31 -7.94 8.39 5.80
C GLN A 31 -9.36 8.98 5.71
N SER A 32 -10.17 8.71 6.73
CA SER A 32 -11.61 9.00 6.67
C SER A 32 -12.02 10.32 7.33
N THR A 33 -11.11 11.06 7.98
CA THR A 33 -11.45 12.35 8.60
C THR A 33 -11.62 13.43 7.54
N ASN A 34 -10.61 13.59 6.69
CA ASN A 34 -10.62 14.54 5.57
C ASN A 34 -11.05 13.88 4.27
N ARG A 35 -11.13 12.54 4.26
CA ARG A 35 -11.52 11.70 3.10
C ARG A 35 -10.53 11.86 1.96
N HIS A 36 -9.29 11.51 2.23
CA HIS A 36 -8.22 11.49 1.22
C HIS A 36 -7.59 10.10 1.15
N VAL A 37 -6.94 9.83 0.04
CA VAL A 37 -5.85 8.85 -0.04
C VAL A 37 -4.55 9.63 -0.02
N MET A 38 -3.63 9.26 0.86
CA MET A 38 -2.26 9.79 0.87
C MET A 38 -1.34 8.82 0.14
N LEU A 39 -0.29 9.33 -0.49
CA LEU A 39 0.83 8.53 -0.98
C LEU A 39 2.00 8.66 0.00
N VAL A 40 2.57 7.54 0.41
CA VAL A 40 3.75 7.50 1.27
C VAL A 40 4.80 6.55 0.68
N SER A 41 6.06 6.80 0.99
CA SER A 41 7.18 5.98 0.56
C SER A 41 7.00 4.53 1.02
N GLY A 42 7.12 3.60 0.06
CA GLY A 42 7.12 2.17 0.36
C GLY A 42 8.36 1.71 1.13
N PHE A 43 9.43 2.52 1.15
CA PHE A 43 10.67 2.16 1.80
C PHE A 43 10.68 2.47 3.30
N ASP A 44 10.17 3.63 3.71
CA ASP A 44 10.26 4.12 5.09
C ASP A 44 8.96 4.74 5.64
N GLY A 45 7.92 4.88 4.81
CA GLY A 45 6.63 5.44 5.20
C GLY A 45 6.57 6.96 5.24
N SER A 46 7.63 7.67 4.83
CA SER A 46 7.61 9.14 4.71
C SER A 46 6.51 9.61 3.75
N VAL A 47 5.86 10.74 4.04
CA VAL A 47 4.74 11.23 3.23
C VAL A 47 5.27 11.84 1.93
N ILE A 48 4.78 11.35 0.79
CA ILE A 48 5.10 11.87 -0.55
C ILE A 48 4.02 12.86 -0.99
N ASP A 49 2.75 12.42 -0.95
CA ASP A 49 1.60 13.25 -1.32
C ASP A 49 0.50 13.13 -0.25
N PRO A 50 0.26 14.18 0.56
CA PRO A 50 -0.75 14.12 1.61
C PRO A 50 -2.21 14.13 1.08
N VAL A 51 -2.42 14.36 -0.22
CA VAL A 51 -3.74 14.40 -0.87
C VAL A 51 -3.64 13.80 -2.28
N PHE A 52 -3.12 12.57 -2.37
CA PHE A 52 -3.00 11.85 -3.64
C PHE A 52 -4.34 11.69 -4.38
N ILE A 53 -5.39 11.28 -3.66
CA ILE A 53 -6.78 11.32 -4.15
C ILE A 53 -7.60 12.16 -3.18
N ASP A 54 -8.22 13.24 -3.69
CA ASP A 54 -9.15 14.07 -2.94
C ASP A 54 -10.59 13.55 -3.07
N MET A 55 -11.14 13.06 -1.96
CA MET A 55 -12.53 12.60 -1.85
C MET A 55 -13.35 13.49 -0.91
N SER A 56 -12.88 14.70 -0.61
CA SER A 56 -13.50 15.65 0.32
C SER A 56 -14.89 16.14 -0.16
N VAL A 57 -15.21 15.98 -1.43
CA VAL A 57 -16.57 16.24 -1.95
C VAL A 57 -17.50 15.04 -1.84
N GLN A 58 -16.96 13.83 -1.65
CA GLN A 58 -17.74 12.59 -1.57
C GLN A 58 -18.05 12.22 -0.13
N ALA A 59 -19.32 11.98 0.18
CA ALA A 59 -19.72 11.64 1.55
C ALA A 59 -19.14 10.28 2.02
N GLY A 60 -19.16 10.08 3.33
CA GLY A 60 -19.00 8.77 3.95
C GLY A 60 -17.64 8.48 4.57
N THR A 61 -17.34 7.20 4.72
CA THR A 61 -16.18 6.67 5.43
C THR A 61 -15.37 5.79 4.48
N PRO A 62 -14.41 6.35 3.73
CA PRO A 62 -13.53 5.55 2.88
C PRO A 62 -12.70 4.59 3.75
N ILE A 63 -12.48 3.35 3.29
CA ILE A 63 -11.79 2.30 4.05
C ILE A 63 -10.52 1.83 3.35
N HIS A 64 -10.63 1.36 2.10
CA HIS A 64 -9.53 0.76 1.37
C HIS A 64 -9.47 1.31 -0.05
N ALA A 65 -8.27 1.55 -0.55
CA ALA A 65 -8.00 1.94 -1.93
C ALA A 65 -7.13 0.88 -2.60
N LEU A 66 -7.39 0.52 -3.85
CA LEU A 66 -6.49 -0.28 -4.68
C LEU A 66 -6.38 0.33 -6.07
N VAL A 67 -5.22 0.17 -6.70
CA VAL A 67 -5.07 0.43 -8.14
C VAL A 67 -5.68 -0.72 -8.92
N VAL A 68 -6.52 -0.39 -9.89
CA VAL A 68 -7.30 -1.32 -10.72
C VAL A 68 -7.22 -0.86 -12.17
N GLY A 69 -6.22 -1.37 -12.90
CA GLY A 69 -5.89 -0.82 -14.22
C GLY A 69 -5.45 0.65 -14.09
N ASP A 70 -6.04 1.52 -14.89
CA ASP A 70 -5.74 2.96 -14.90
C ASP A 70 -6.58 3.75 -13.88
N GLU A 71 -7.12 3.08 -12.86
CA GLU A 71 -8.00 3.68 -11.86
C GLU A 71 -7.56 3.38 -10.43
N VAL A 72 -7.96 4.25 -9.51
CA VAL A 72 -7.97 3.96 -8.06
C VAL A 72 -9.40 3.69 -7.64
N TRP A 73 -9.64 2.50 -7.10
CA TRP A 73 -10.94 2.11 -6.55
C TRP A 73 -10.89 2.23 -5.03
N VAL A 74 -11.85 2.95 -4.45
CA VAL A 74 -11.93 3.20 -3.00
C VAL A 74 -13.25 2.70 -2.45
N THR A 75 -13.21 1.74 -1.51
CA THR A 75 -14.42 1.29 -0.80
C THR A 75 -14.84 2.33 0.23
N ASN A 76 -16.15 2.56 0.32
CA ASN A 76 -16.74 3.47 1.30
C ASN A 76 -17.82 2.77 2.11
N GLN A 77 -17.58 2.68 3.42
CA GLN A 77 -18.36 1.87 4.35
C GLN A 77 -19.79 2.35 4.55
N THR A 78 -20.04 3.65 4.42
CA THR A 78 -21.34 4.25 4.78
C THR A 78 -22.14 4.74 3.58
N THR A 79 -21.49 4.91 2.43
CA THR A 79 -22.20 5.13 1.16
C THR A 79 -22.42 3.83 0.40
N ASP A 80 -21.92 2.71 0.93
CA ASP A 80 -22.14 1.37 0.40
C ASP A 80 -21.76 1.22 -1.07
N ALA A 81 -20.61 1.82 -1.41
CA ALA A 81 -20.18 2.00 -2.79
C ALA A 81 -18.66 1.94 -2.94
N ILE A 82 -18.21 1.51 -4.11
CA ILE A 82 -16.82 1.63 -4.54
C ILE A 82 -16.71 2.86 -5.42
N GLN A 83 -15.99 3.86 -4.96
CA GLN A 83 -15.74 5.11 -5.68
C GLN A 83 -14.52 4.91 -6.58
N ARG A 84 -14.64 5.30 -7.85
CA ARG A 84 -13.60 5.10 -8.86
C ARG A 84 -13.02 6.45 -9.25
N TYR A 85 -11.70 6.50 -9.30
CA TYR A 85 -10.93 7.67 -9.67
C TYR A 85 -9.97 7.30 -10.79
N ASP A 86 -9.74 8.22 -11.69
CA ASP A 86 -8.73 8.09 -12.73
C ASP A 86 -7.34 8.21 -12.07
N LEU A 87 -6.43 7.29 -12.36
CA LEU A 87 -5.12 7.23 -11.69
C LEU A 87 -4.23 8.42 -12.10
N ALA A 88 -4.23 8.77 -13.38
CA ALA A 88 -3.36 9.82 -13.93
C ALA A 88 -3.82 11.21 -13.49
N THR A 89 -5.10 11.52 -13.68
CA THR A 89 -5.70 12.82 -13.37
C THR A 89 -6.16 12.95 -11.93
N ARG A 90 -6.27 11.83 -11.20
CA ARG A 90 -6.71 11.75 -9.78
C ARG A 90 -8.15 12.23 -9.58
N THR A 91 -8.95 12.26 -10.64
CA THR A 91 -10.30 12.80 -10.63
C THR A 91 -11.36 11.70 -10.50
N TYR A 92 -12.49 12.04 -9.88
CA TYR A 92 -13.60 11.10 -9.72
C TYR A 92 -14.24 10.74 -11.08
N ILE A 93 -14.43 9.44 -11.33
CA ILE A 93 -15.08 8.89 -12.52
C ILE A 93 -16.55 8.56 -12.22
N ALA A 94 -16.78 7.59 -11.34
CA ALA A 94 -18.08 7.01 -11.06
C ALA A 94 -18.07 6.20 -9.76
N SER A 95 -19.24 5.69 -9.36
CA SER A 95 -19.37 4.77 -8.23
C SER A 95 -20.03 3.46 -8.67
N ILE A 96 -19.49 2.34 -8.19
CA ILE A 96 -20.15 1.03 -8.25
C ILE A 96 -21.08 0.94 -7.04
N THR A 97 -22.36 0.67 -7.28
CA THR A 97 -23.41 0.69 -6.25
C THR A 97 -24.33 -0.53 -6.36
N GLY A 98 -25.11 -0.78 -5.30
CA GLY A 98 -26.08 -1.86 -5.22
C GLY A 98 -25.49 -3.15 -4.66
N ALA A 99 -26.32 -3.98 -4.01
CA ALA A 99 -25.94 -5.27 -3.42
C ALA A 99 -24.73 -5.22 -2.45
N MET A 100 -24.46 -4.04 -1.89
CA MET A 100 -23.38 -3.75 -0.94
C MET A 100 -23.94 -2.92 0.22
N ASP A 101 -23.46 -3.19 1.43
CA ASP A 101 -23.77 -2.49 2.68
C ASP A 101 -22.67 -2.75 3.71
N ASN A 102 -22.10 -1.68 4.27
CA ASN A 102 -20.98 -1.76 5.22
C ASN A 102 -19.78 -2.51 4.64
N ILE A 103 -19.40 -2.17 3.41
CA ILE A 103 -18.22 -2.73 2.74
C ILE A 103 -16.92 -2.17 3.32
N ARG A 104 -15.86 -2.98 3.37
CA ARG A 104 -14.58 -2.60 3.98
C ARG A 104 -13.41 -2.94 3.07
N GLY A 105 -12.52 -3.86 3.47
CA GLY A 105 -11.41 -4.32 2.65
C GLY A 105 -11.87 -5.10 1.42
N PHE A 106 -11.03 -5.11 0.40
CA PHE A 106 -11.28 -5.80 -0.86
C PHE A 106 -9.97 -6.13 -1.55
N GLU A 107 -10.00 -7.12 -2.43
CA GLU A 107 -8.86 -7.58 -3.23
C GLU A 107 -9.25 -7.72 -4.70
N VAL A 108 -8.32 -7.50 -5.63
CA VAL A 108 -8.55 -7.73 -7.06
C VAL A 108 -7.72 -8.91 -7.56
N VAL A 109 -8.38 -9.92 -8.13
CA VAL A 109 -7.72 -11.10 -8.73
C VAL A 109 -8.24 -11.29 -10.15
N GLY A 110 -7.38 -11.01 -11.13
CA GLY A 110 -7.78 -11.01 -12.55
C GLY A 110 -8.90 -10.00 -12.79
N ASN A 111 -10.03 -10.46 -13.34
CA ASN A 111 -11.17 -9.60 -13.66
C ASN A 111 -12.20 -9.50 -12.51
N THR A 112 -11.87 -9.93 -11.30
CA THR A 112 -12.81 -9.97 -10.19
C THR A 112 -12.27 -9.24 -8.97
N ALA A 113 -13.04 -8.29 -8.45
CA ALA A 113 -12.81 -7.72 -7.14
C ALA A 113 -13.68 -8.45 -6.10
N TYR A 114 -13.06 -8.85 -4.98
CA TYR A 114 -13.68 -9.55 -3.87
C TYR A 114 -13.79 -8.59 -2.70
N VAL A 115 -15.01 -8.21 -2.34
CA VAL A 115 -15.29 -7.10 -1.43
C VAL A 115 -15.95 -7.63 -0.17
N SER A 116 -15.35 -7.39 0.99
CA SER A 116 -15.97 -7.74 2.27
C SER A 116 -17.28 -6.95 2.46
N ASN A 117 -18.33 -7.62 2.95
CA ASN A 117 -19.65 -7.04 3.19
C ASN A 117 -20.24 -7.59 4.49
N ALA A 118 -20.94 -6.75 5.25
CA ALA A 118 -21.59 -7.17 6.49
C ALA A 118 -23.08 -6.84 6.57
N GLY A 119 -23.51 -5.77 5.91
CA GLY A 119 -24.85 -5.25 6.03
C GLY A 119 -25.84 -5.86 5.02
N THR A 120 -27.12 -5.54 5.19
CA THR A 120 -28.26 -6.07 4.42
C THR A 120 -29.09 -5.00 3.70
N GLN A 121 -28.71 -3.73 3.82
CA GLN A 121 -29.32 -2.62 3.10
C GLN A 121 -28.92 -2.63 1.62
N ASN A 122 -29.59 -1.83 0.80
CA ASN A 122 -29.32 -1.70 -0.65
C ASN A 122 -29.33 -3.03 -1.45
N GLY A 123 -30.03 -4.05 -0.93
CA GLY A 123 -30.06 -5.39 -1.52
C GLY A 123 -28.81 -6.24 -1.23
N ALA A 124 -27.96 -5.82 -0.29
CA ALA A 124 -26.76 -6.53 0.10
C ALA A 124 -27.08 -7.86 0.78
N PRO A 125 -26.20 -8.87 0.61
CA PRO A 125 -26.47 -10.21 1.12
C PRO A 125 -26.36 -10.32 2.64
N GLY A 126 -25.79 -9.36 3.38
CA GLY A 126 -25.37 -9.55 4.77
C GLY A 126 -23.92 -9.98 4.85
N LEU A 127 -23.57 -10.76 5.88
CA LEU A 127 -22.22 -11.27 6.10
C LEU A 127 -21.75 -12.13 4.90
N ALA A 128 -20.90 -11.59 4.05
CA ALA A 128 -20.53 -12.17 2.76
C ALA A 128 -19.31 -11.48 2.16
N VAL A 129 -18.69 -12.13 1.18
CA VAL A 129 -17.86 -11.45 0.18
C VAL A 129 -18.68 -11.25 -1.07
N VAL A 130 -18.79 -10.00 -1.53
CA VAL A 130 -19.44 -9.59 -2.77
C VAL A 130 -18.41 -9.60 -3.89
N THR A 131 -18.78 -10.10 -5.07
CA THR A 131 -17.91 -10.09 -6.25
C THR A 131 -18.33 -8.98 -7.21
N VAL A 132 -17.35 -8.24 -7.70
CA VAL A 132 -17.52 -7.19 -8.72
C VAL A 132 -16.69 -7.58 -9.93
N ASP A 133 -17.30 -7.54 -11.11
CA ASP A 133 -16.58 -7.67 -12.37
C ASP A 133 -15.85 -6.36 -12.67
N VAL A 134 -14.53 -6.46 -12.78
CA VAL A 134 -13.64 -5.31 -12.99
C VAL A 134 -13.92 -4.62 -14.33
N PRO A 135 -13.96 -5.33 -15.49
CA PRO A 135 -14.18 -4.67 -16.78
C PRO A 135 -15.50 -3.92 -16.90
N SER A 136 -16.59 -4.48 -16.36
CA SER A 136 -17.92 -3.84 -16.42
C SER A 136 -18.22 -2.94 -15.22
N ALA A 137 -17.35 -2.93 -14.20
CA ALA A 137 -17.56 -2.23 -12.93
C ALA A 137 -18.94 -2.51 -12.31
N SER A 138 -19.35 -3.78 -12.29
CA SER A 138 -20.68 -4.20 -11.85
C SER A 138 -20.65 -5.35 -10.84
N VAL A 139 -21.57 -5.33 -9.88
CA VAL A 139 -21.71 -6.43 -8.91
C VAL A 139 -22.26 -7.67 -9.61
N THR A 140 -21.57 -8.80 -9.48
CA THR A 140 -21.89 -10.05 -10.20
C THR A 140 -22.38 -11.18 -9.31
N GLY A 141 -22.11 -11.13 -8.00
CA GLY A 141 -22.45 -12.22 -7.11
C GLY A 141 -21.97 -12.00 -5.69
N PHE A 142 -22.13 -13.04 -4.86
CA PHE A 142 -21.61 -13.09 -3.50
C PHE A 142 -21.51 -14.53 -3.00
N TRP A 143 -20.77 -14.72 -1.92
CA TRP A 143 -20.73 -15.97 -1.16
C TRP A 143 -20.59 -15.68 0.35
N ARG A 144 -21.05 -16.62 1.17
CA ARG A 144 -21.04 -16.50 2.64
C ARG A 144 -19.69 -16.94 3.21
N VAL A 145 -19.23 -16.25 4.24
CA VAL A 145 -17.92 -16.49 4.89
C VAL A 145 -18.05 -17.47 6.04
N GLY A 146 -17.00 -18.26 6.28
CA GLY A 146 -16.92 -19.22 7.37
C GLY A 146 -17.56 -20.58 7.10
N PRO A 147 -17.11 -21.62 7.82
CA PRO A 147 -17.65 -22.98 7.68
C PRO A 147 -19.13 -23.06 8.11
N ALA A 148 -19.57 -22.14 8.97
CA ALA A 148 -20.96 -22.00 9.39
C ALA A 148 -21.73 -20.92 8.62
N LEU A 149 -21.13 -20.32 7.59
CA LEU A 149 -21.74 -19.31 6.71
C LEU A 149 -22.23 -18.05 7.46
N ASN A 150 -21.58 -17.72 8.57
CA ASN A 150 -21.93 -16.62 9.48
C ASN A 150 -20.72 -15.75 9.87
N GLY A 151 -19.57 -15.92 9.21
CA GLY A 151 -18.40 -15.08 9.44
C GLY A 151 -18.66 -13.67 8.91
N ASN A 152 -18.21 -12.65 9.66
CA ASN A 152 -18.34 -11.23 9.34
C ASN A 152 -17.02 -10.72 8.79
N PRO A 153 -16.85 -10.68 7.45
CA PRO A 153 -15.58 -10.34 6.85
C PRO A 153 -15.27 -8.86 6.99
N PHE A 154 -13.99 -8.55 7.18
CA PHE A 154 -13.53 -7.17 7.26
C PHE A 154 -12.47 -6.83 6.21
N ASP A 155 -11.69 -7.82 5.79
CA ASP A 155 -10.71 -7.74 4.72
C ASP A 155 -10.67 -9.02 3.89
N VAL A 156 -10.21 -8.89 2.65
CA VAL A 156 -9.97 -9.99 1.71
C VAL A 156 -8.59 -9.76 1.12
N LEU A 157 -7.77 -10.82 1.04
CA LEU A 157 -6.38 -10.74 0.58
C LEU A 157 -6.04 -11.96 -0.29
N LEU A 158 -5.38 -11.75 -1.43
CA LEU A 158 -4.86 -12.85 -2.25
C LEU A 158 -3.65 -13.49 -1.58
N TRP A 159 -3.69 -14.81 -1.42
CA TRP A 159 -2.60 -15.57 -0.81
C TRP A 159 -2.50 -16.98 -1.40
N GLN A 160 -1.37 -17.29 -2.02
CA GLN A 160 -1.07 -18.62 -2.57
C GLN A 160 -2.16 -19.18 -3.50
N GLY A 161 -2.72 -18.32 -4.36
CA GLY A 161 -3.79 -18.67 -5.30
C GLY A 161 -5.18 -18.84 -4.67
N ASN A 162 -5.31 -18.56 -3.38
CA ASN A 162 -6.54 -18.57 -2.61
C ASN A 162 -6.78 -17.17 -2.00
N LEU A 163 -7.90 -17.00 -1.30
CA LEU A 163 -8.22 -15.80 -0.55
C LEU A 163 -8.05 -16.06 0.93
N LEU A 164 -7.36 -15.16 1.62
CA LEU A 164 -7.52 -14.99 3.06
C LEU A 164 -8.69 -14.05 3.30
N VAL A 165 -9.58 -14.46 4.20
CA VAL A 165 -10.68 -13.63 4.68
C VAL A 165 -10.64 -13.66 6.19
N ASN A 166 -10.49 -12.50 6.81
CA ASN A 166 -10.62 -12.41 8.26
C ASN A 166 -12.10 -12.40 8.65
N ASP A 167 -12.42 -12.84 9.86
CA ASP A 167 -13.77 -12.82 10.41
C ASP A 167 -13.74 -12.18 11.79
N ILE A 168 -14.39 -11.03 11.95
CA ILE A 168 -14.43 -10.31 13.22
C ILE A 168 -15.47 -10.85 14.21
N THR A 169 -16.35 -11.77 13.80
CA THR A 169 -17.25 -12.48 14.72
C THR A 169 -16.51 -13.64 15.40
N GLY A 170 -15.72 -14.38 14.61
CA GLY A 170 -14.90 -15.49 15.09
C GLY A 170 -13.50 -15.10 15.53
N ASN A 171 -13.05 -13.88 15.22
CA ASN A 171 -11.66 -13.40 15.38
C ASN A 171 -10.62 -14.20 14.57
N ASN A 172 -11.04 -14.84 13.49
CA ASN A 172 -10.24 -15.81 12.75
C ASN A 172 -9.70 -15.25 11.44
N ILE A 173 -8.73 -15.96 10.88
CA ILE A 173 -8.30 -15.82 9.48
C ILE A 173 -8.58 -17.13 8.77
N GLU A 174 -9.37 -17.08 7.71
CA GLU A 174 -9.84 -18.24 6.97
C GLU A 174 -9.29 -18.25 5.55
N VAL A 175 -9.09 -19.44 5.00
CA VAL A 175 -8.66 -19.65 3.61
C VAL A 175 -9.87 -20.10 2.79
N HIS A 176 -10.16 -19.38 1.73
CA HIS A 176 -11.20 -19.69 0.75
C HIS A 176 -10.59 -19.84 -0.64
N ASP A 177 -11.15 -20.70 -1.49
CA ASP A 177 -10.80 -20.67 -2.91
C ASP A 177 -11.40 -19.42 -3.60
N LEU A 178 -11.01 -19.18 -4.86
CA LEU A 178 -11.54 -18.04 -5.64
C LEU A 178 -13.04 -18.16 -5.98
N SER A 179 -13.65 -19.34 -5.77
CA SER A 179 -15.10 -19.54 -5.90
C SER A 179 -15.85 -19.30 -4.58
N GLY A 180 -15.13 -18.94 -3.51
CA GLY A 180 -15.68 -18.68 -2.18
C GLY A 180 -15.84 -19.91 -1.29
N ASN A 181 -15.43 -21.11 -1.74
CA ASN A 181 -15.52 -22.30 -0.92
C ASN A 181 -14.48 -22.23 0.21
N TRP A 182 -14.92 -22.46 1.44
CA TRP A 182 -14.02 -22.57 2.59
C TRP A 182 -13.09 -23.78 2.45
N ILE A 183 -11.80 -23.59 2.70
CA ILE A 183 -10.77 -24.64 2.66
C ILE A 183 -10.36 -25.02 4.08
N ARG A 184 -9.93 -24.04 4.88
CA ARG A 184 -9.48 -24.23 6.27
C ARG A 184 -9.45 -22.90 7.02
N THR A 185 -9.45 -22.97 8.34
CA THR A 185 -9.00 -21.86 9.18
C THR A 185 -7.46 -21.81 9.14
N LEU A 186 -6.90 -20.67 8.77
CA LEU A 186 -5.45 -20.43 8.85
C LEU A 186 -5.06 -20.16 10.29
N HIS A 187 -5.67 -19.13 10.89
CA HIS A 187 -5.45 -18.75 12.27
C HIS A 187 -6.79 -18.78 13.03
N ASN A 188 -6.81 -19.53 14.13
CA ASN A 188 -7.98 -19.65 15.01
C ASN A 188 -7.71 -18.90 16.31
N SER A 189 -8.19 -17.66 16.41
CA SER A 189 -8.05 -16.84 17.61
C SER A 189 -9.23 -17.07 18.56
N ASP A 190 -9.00 -16.80 19.84
CA ASP A 190 -10.05 -16.74 20.86
C ASP A 190 -10.50 -15.28 21.15
N GLY A 191 -9.86 -14.28 20.53
CA GLY A 191 -10.08 -12.86 20.83
C GLY A 191 -9.60 -12.41 22.20
N VAL A 192 -8.80 -13.23 22.90
CA VAL A 192 -8.29 -12.93 24.25
C VAL A 192 -6.78 -13.00 24.29
N SER A 193 -6.21 -14.07 23.72
CA SER A 193 -4.78 -14.33 23.65
C SER A 193 -4.20 -14.19 22.24
N GLY A 194 -5.05 -14.32 21.21
CA GLY A 194 -4.73 -13.97 19.82
C GLY A 194 -5.36 -12.64 19.39
N VAL A 195 -5.37 -12.37 18.08
CA VAL A 195 -5.99 -11.16 17.52
C VAL A 195 -7.47 -11.08 17.93
N ASP A 196 -7.93 -9.89 18.32
CA ASP A 196 -9.34 -9.58 18.54
C ASP A 196 -9.75 -8.48 17.56
N PHE A 197 -10.85 -8.70 16.85
CA PHE A 197 -11.32 -7.84 15.77
C PHE A 197 -10.21 -7.60 14.73
N PRO A 198 -9.80 -8.64 13.97
CA PRO A 198 -8.82 -8.48 12.90
C PRO A 198 -9.36 -7.53 11.82
N GLU A 199 -8.59 -6.49 11.50
CA GLU A 199 -8.80 -5.63 10.34
C GLU A 199 -7.77 -5.99 9.25
N GLN A 200 -7.09 -5.03 8.63
CA GLN A 200 -6.34 -5.29 7.40
C GLN A 200 -5.30 -6.40 7.57
N MET A 201 -5.17 -7.23 6.54
CA MET A 201 -4.11 -8.21 6.39
C MET A 201 -3.22 -7.86 5.20
N VAL A 202 -1.93 -8.17 5.29
CA VAL A 202 -1.01 -8.15 4.13
C VAL A 202 -0.06 -9.34 4.17
N VAL A 203 0.41 -9.76 3.00
CA VAL A 203 1.52 -10.73 2.88
C VAL A 203 2.83 -9.95 2.83
N THR A 204 3.81 -10.36 3.63
CA THR A 204 5.16 -9.77 3.64
C THR A 204 6.04 -10.37 2.56
N SER A 205 7.19 -9.73 2.30
CA SER A 205 8.27 -10.27 1.48
C SER A 205 8.84 -11.61 2.00
N ALA A 206 8.69 -11.87 3.30
CA ALA A 206 9.06 -13.15 3.93
C ALA A 206 7.96 -14.23 3.80
N ASN A 207 6.86 -13.94 3.09
CA ASN A 207 5.69 -14.82 2.97
C ASN A 207 5.04 -15.15 4.33
N THR A 208 5.17 -14.22 5.28
CA THR A 208 4.39 -14.17 6.53
C THR A 208 3.18 -13.25 6.32
N ILE A 209 2.25 -13.25 7.27
CA ILE A 209 1.03 -12.45 7.19
C ILE A 209 1.01 -11.48 8.35
N LEU A 210 0.99 -10.18 8.06
CA LEU A 210 0.71 -9.15 9.05
C LEU A 210 -0.80 -8.94 9.16
N CYS A 211 -1.28 -8.69 10.37
CA CYS A 211 -2.67 -8.37 10.63
C CYS A 211 -2.78 -7.26 11.68
N ALA A 212 -3.60 -6.25 11.40
CA ALA A 212 -3.95 -5.20 12.36
C ALA A 212 -5.05 -5.68 13.31
N GLY A 213 -4.78 -5.68 14.62
CA GLY A 213 -5.79 -5.99 15.65
C GLY A 213 -6.42 -4.72 16.21
N PHE A 214 -7.75 -4.58 16.04
CA PHE A 214 -8.46 -3.38 16.46
C PHE A 214 -8.83 -3.40 17.95
N SER A 215 -9.22 -4.55 18.49
CA SER A 215 -9.70 -4.66 19.87
C SER A 215 -8.65 -5.29 20.80
N PRO A 216 -8.75 -5.09 22.14
CA PRO A 216 -7.86 -5.73 23.10
C PRO A 216 -7.84 -7.27 22.98
N PRO A 217 -6.68 -7.91 22.76
CA PRO A 217 -5.33 -7.34 22.73
C PRO A 217 -5.03 -6.54 21.44
N ILE A 218 -4.85 -5.21 21.59
CA ILE A 218 -4.58 -4.29 20.47
C ILE A 218 -3.12 -4.46 20.06
N GLY A 219 -2.86 -4.48 18.75
CA GLY A 219 -1.50 -4.50 18.25
C GLY A 219 -1.39 -4.86 16.79
N ILE A 220 -0.17 -5.15 16.37
CA ILE A 220 0.13 -5.76 15.08
C ILE A 220 0.54 -7.20 15.34
N PHE A 221 -0.09 -8.13 14.64
CA PHE A 221 0.15 -9.56 14.72
C PHE A 221 0.88 -10.02 13.47
N GLU A 222 1.77 -10.99 13.61
CA GLU A 222 2.41 -11.66 12.48
C GLU A 222 2.26 -13.17 12.59
N TYR A 223 1.84 -13.78 11.49
CA TYR A 223 1.64 -15.22 11.37
C TYR A 223 2.56 -15.82 10.31
N ASP A 224 3.06 -17.02 10.57
CA ASP A 224 3.70 -17.82 9.53
C ASP A 224 2.67 -18.33 8.51
N ALA A 225 3.15 -18.97 7.43
CA ALA A 225 2.29 -19.54 6.39
C ALA A 225 1.35 -20.67 6.88
N ASN A 226 1.59 -21.22 8.07
CA ASN A 226 0.74 -22.22 8.70
C ASN A 226 -0.33 -21.59 9.63
N GLY A 227 -0.23 -20.28 9.91
CA GLY A 227 -1.12 -19.54 10.80
C GLY A 227 -0.67 -19.53 12.27
N ASN A 228 0.57 -19.95 12.56
CA ASN A 228 1.14 -19.81 13.88
C ASN A 228 1.57 -18.36 14.09
N GLN A 229 1.19 -17.77 15.23
CA GLN A 229 1.66 -16.44 15.60
C GLN A 229 3.16 -16.50 15.89
N ILE A 230 3.93 -15.70 15.17
CA ILE A 230 5.40 -15.61 15.32
C ILE A 230 5.84 -14.29 15.93
N ASN A 231 5.05 -13.21 15.79
CA ASN A 231 5.29 -11.94 16.47
C ASN A 231 3.97 -11.28 16.89
N TYR A 232 4.08 -10.41 17.90
CA TYR A 232 3.03 -9.51 18.35
C TYR A 232 3.67 -8.24 18.91
N TRP A 233 3.24 -7.08 18.40
CA TRP A 233 3.67 -5.77 18.90
C TRP A 233 2.48 -5.07 19.55
N PRO A 234 2.48 -4.85 20.89
CA PRO A 234 1.39 -4.21 21.63
C PRO A 234 1.42 -2.69 21.45
N VAL A 235 1.17 -2.23 20.23
CA VAL A 235 1.25 -0.82 19.83
C VAL A 235 -0.09 -0.29 19.31
N GLY A 236 -0.22 1.03 19.35
CA GLY A 236 -1.38 1.73 18.80
C GLY A 236 -2.64 1.63 19.67
N ASN A 237 -3.76 2.01 19.08
CA ASN A 237 -5.08 2.06 19.73
C ASN A 237 -6.17 1.94 18.66
N GLY A 238 -6.76 0.75 18.49
CA GLY A 238 -7.66 0.49 17.38
C GLY A 238 -6.92 0.51 16.05
N ASN A 239 -5.98 -0.42 15.86
CA ASN A 239 -5.21 -0.53 14.62
C ASN A 239 -6.09 -1.02 13.48
N ARG A 240 -5.86 -0.51 12.28
CA ARG A 240 -6.77 -0.69 11.14
C ARG A 240 -6.07 -1.18 9.89
N GLY A 241 -5.08 -0.40 9.44
CA GLY A 241 -4.24 -0.73 8.30
C GLY A 241 -2.83 -1.13 8.71
N VAL A 242 -2.19 -1.95 7.89
CA VAL A 242 -0.82 -2.44 8.12
C VAL A 242 -0.13 -2.74 6.78
N ALA A 243 1.16 -2.46 6.68
CA ALA A 243 2.01 -2.89 5.58
C ALA A 243 3.46 -3.11 6.05
N GLU A 244 4.22 -3.91 5.30
CA GLU A 244 5.68 -3.99 5.44
C GLU A 244 6.34 -2.85 4.66
N LEU A 245 7.42 -2.28 5.21
CA LEU A 245 8.25 -1.25 4.57
C LEU A 245 9.52 -1.87 4.00
N GLY A 246 10.11 -1.22 3.00
CA GLY A 246 11.30 -1.71 2.28
C GLY A 246 12.57 -1.72 3.11
N ASN A 247 12.62 -0.92 4.18
CA ASN A 247 13.66 -0.98 5.19
C ASN A 247 13.48 -2.13 6.20
N GLY A 248 12.45 -2.95 6.04
CA GLY A 248 12.12 -4.10 6.89
C GLY A 248 11.27 -3.77 8.11
N ASP A 249 10.95 -2.51 8.36
CA ASP A 249 10.02 -2.11 9.42
C ASP A 249 8.55 -2.28 8.97
N ILE A 250 7.62 -1.92 9.86
CA ILE A 250 6.18 -2.02 9.61
C ILE A 250 5.60 -0.61 9.62
N ILE A 251 4.65 -0.33 8.74
CA ILE A 251 3.80 0.86 8.81
C ILE A 251 2.39 0.43 9.18
N PHE A 252 1.71 1.20 10.03
CA PHE A 252 0.34 0.90 10.44
C PHE A 252 -0.48 2.16 10.71
N THR A 253 -1.80 2.03 10.64
CA THR A 253 -2.74 3.12 10.96
C THR A 253 -3.61 2.78 12.16
N SER A 254 -4.14 3.84 12.77
CA SER A 254 -5.24 3.76 13.72
C SER A 254 -6.17 4.96 13.58
N GLY A 255 -7.18 5.05 14.45
CA GLY A 255 -7.99 6.26 14.59
C GLY A 255 -7.24 7.52 15.05
N GLN A 256 -5.94 7.41 15.35
CA GLN A 256 -5.09 8.53 15.80
C GLN A 256 -4.07 9.00 14.77
N GLY A 257 -3.78 8.20 13.73
CA GLY A 257 -2.71 8.53 12.81
C GLY A 257 -2.17 7.37 11.96
N LEU A 258 -1.05 7.66 11.30
CA LEU A 258 -0.15 6.76 10.60
C LEU A 258 1.17 6.70 11.38
N PHE A 259 1.72 5.51 11.54
CA PHE A 259 2.88 5.23 12.39
C PHE A 259 3.83 4.26 11.70
N SER A 260 5.13 4.45 11.89
CA SER A 260 6.12 3.39 11.66
C SER A 260 6.33 2.59 12.94
N LEU A 261 6.69 1.32 12.80
CA LEU A 261 6.99 0.38 13.87
C LEU A 261 8.31 -0.30 13.53
N SER A 262 9.32 -0.05 14.36
CA SER A 262 10.60 -0.72 14.24
C SER A 262 10.47 -2.18 14.66
N ARG A 263 10.70 -3.13 13.74
CA ARG A 263 10.65 -4.56 14.09
C ARG A 263 11.75 -4.93 15.09
N ALA A 264 12.91 -4.30 14.97
CA ALA A 264 14.09 -4.58 15.79
C ALA A 264 13.91 -4.14 17.27
N THR A 265 13.20 -3.04 17.50
CA THR A 265 13.06 -2.45 18.84
C THR A 265 11.65 -2.54 19.41
N GLY A 266 10.65 -2.80 18.57
CA GLY A 266 9.23 -2.74 18.92
C GLY A 266 8.71 -1.32 19.15
N LEU A 267 9.48 -0.28 18.81
CA LEU A 267 9.10 1.11 19.01
C LEU A 267 8.21 1.58 17.86
N ALA A 268 7.01 2.09 18.19
CA ALA A 268 6.15 2.79 17.25
C ALA A 268 6.40 4.31 17.28
N THR A 269 6.57 4.92 16.11
CA THR A 269 6.84 6.36 15.91
C THR A 269 5.75 6.97 15.03
N PRO A 270 5.15 8.11 15.42
CA PRO A 270 4.14 8.76 14.59
C PRO A 270 4.76 9.37 13.33
N ILE A 271 4.09 9.19 12.19
CA ILE A 271 4.39 9.83 10.91
C ILE A 271 3.40 10.96 10.66
N VAL A 272 2.10 10.64 10.73
CA VAL A 272 1.01 11.60 10.61
C VAL A 272 0.06 11.43 11.78
N THR A 273 -0.34 12.52 12.43
CA THR A 273 -1.26 12.49 13.58
C THR A 273 -2.53 13.27 13.30
N GLY A 274 -3.59 13.03 14.08
CA GLY A 274 -4.85 13.78 13.97
C GLY A 274 -5.73 13.35 12.80
N ILE A 275 -5.41 12.25 12.14
CA ILE A 275 -6.22 11.63 11.10
C ILE A 275 -6.83 10.32 11.58
N SER A 276 -7.99 9.97 11.03
CA SER A 276 -8.55 8.62 11.15
C SER A 276 -8.02 7.77 10.02
N GLY A 277 -6.81 7.22 10.20
CA GLY A 277 -6.18 6.32 9.23
C GLY A 277 -6.97 5.02 9.06
N ARG A 278 -6.90 4.46 7.85
CA ARG A 278 -7.58 3.25 7.39
C ARG A 278 -6.56 2.40 6.63
N TYR A 279 -6.95 1.67 5.60
CA TYR A 279 -6.10 0.64 5.02
C TYR A 279 -4.93 1.24 4.23
N ILE A 280 -3.85 0.44 4.18
CA ILE A 280 -2.59 0.73 3.52
C ILE A 280 -2.39 -0.27 2.40
N SER A 281 -2.24 0.17 1.16
CA SER A 281 -2.08 -0.72 0.01
C SER A 281 -0.99 -0.22 -0.91
N LEU A 282 -0.52 -1.09 -1.80
CA LEU A 282 0.40 -0.67 -2.84
C LEU A 282 -0.31 0.29 -3.80
N ALA A 283 0.38 1.35 -4.22
CA ALA A 283 -0.06 2.25 -5.27
C ALA A 283 0.02 1.62 -6.69
N GLY A 284 -0.08 0.29 -6.80
CA GLY A 284 0.13 -0.49 -8.03
C GLY A 284 1.57 -0.96 -8.19
N ALA A 285 1.95 -1.38 -9.41
CA ALA A 285 3.37 -1.43 -9.78
C ALA A 285 3.99 -0.09 -9.36
N PRO A 286 5.22 -0.06 -8.83
CA PRO A 286 5.82 1.16 -8.31
C PRO A 286 5.51 2.28 -9.27
N VAL A 287 4.80 3.31 -8.80
CA VAL A 287 4.62 4.53 -9.59
C VAL A 287 6.02 4.83 -10.06
N CYS A 288 6.23 4.74 -11.35
CA CYS A 288 7.56 4.78 -11.89
C CYS A 288 8.01 6.22 -11.66
N ARG A 289 8.74 6.47 -10.56
CA ARG A 289 9.05 7.84 -10.11
C ARG A 289 9.86 8.61 -11.17
N ALA A 290 10.41 7.88 -12.13
CA ALA A 290 11.10 8.41 -13.30
C ALA A 290 10.18 8.65 -14.52
N ASP A 291 8.96 8.11 -14.57
CA ASP A 291 7.94 8.35 -15.61
C ASP A 291 7.08 9.52 -15.16
N LEU A 292 7.32 10.67 -15.77
CA LEU A 292 6.77 11.96 -15.40
C LEU A 292 6.04 12.63 -16.57
N SER A 293 6.31 12.25 -17.82
CA SER A 293 5.84 12.98 -18.99
C SER A 293 5.90 12.16 -20.28
N GLY A 294 4.78 12.08 -21.01
CA GLY A 294 4.70 11.48 -22.36
C GLY A 294 5.17 12.40 -23.49
N SER A 295 5.53 13.64 -23.18
CA SER A 295 6.10 14.57 -24.16
C SER A 295 7.23 15.43 -23.59
N SER A 296 8.20 15.77 -24.43
CA SER A 296 9.25 16.74 -24.12
C SER A 296 8.91 18.18 -24.54
N ASP A 297 7.75 18.41 -25.18
CA ASP A 297 7.32 19.76 -25.61
C ASP A 297 6.33 20.35 -24.58
N PRO A 298 6.66 21.44 -23.87
CA PRO A 298 5.76 22.09 -22.91
C PRO A 298 4.41 22.57 -23.46
N ASN A 299 4.23 22.60 -24.79
CA ASN A 299 2.95 22.96 -25.43
C ASN A 299 2.10 21.75 -25.82
N ASP A 300 2.62 20.54 -25.60
CA ASP A 300 1.91 19.29 -25.85
C ASP A 300 0.99 18.94 -24.67
N PRO A 301 -0.25 18.48 -24.91
CA PRO A 301 -1.15 18.01 -23.85
C PRO A 301 -0.58 16.90 -22.97
N ASP A 302 0.38 16.11 -23.48
CA ASP A 302 0.98 14.99 -22.74
C ASP A 302 2.21 15.43 -21.91
N TYR A 303 2.55 16.72 -21.91
CA TYR A 303 3.65 17.25 -21.10
C TYR A 303 3.28 17.31 -19.61
N GLY A 304 4.06 16.61 -18.78
CA GLY A 304 3.81 16.41 -17.35
C GLY A 304 2.75 15.36 -17.05
N VAL A 305 2.40 14.53 -18.04
CA VAL A 305 1.48 13.39 -17.91
C VAL A 305 2.28 12.11 -18.13
N PRO A 306 2.49 11.26 -17.10
CA PRO A 306 3.17 9.97 -17.25
C PRO A 306 2.54 9.09 -18.33
N ASP A 307 3.36 8.37 -19.11
CA ASP A 307 2.89 7.57 -20.26
C ASP A 307 3.23 6.07 -20.19
N GLY A 308 3.86 5.64 -19.10
CA GLY A 308 4.28 4.27 -18.86
C GLY A 308 5.69 3.94 -19.38
N ASN A 309 6.38 4.87 -20.02
CA ASN A 309 7.76 4.71 -20.46
C ASN A 309 8.67 5.68 -19.71
N VAL A 310 9.91 5.26 -19.47
CA VAL A 310 10.97 6.16 -18.99
C VAL A 310 11.88 6.47 -20.16
N ASP A 311 11.77 7.67 -20.69
CA ASP A 311 12.53 8.13 -21.84
C ASP A 311 12.95 9.61 -21.74
N ALA A 312 13.38 10.19 -22.86
CA ALA A 312 13.88 11.55 -22.86
C ALA A 312 12.83 12.59 -22.40
N ALA A 313 11.54 12.34 -22.62
CA ALA A 313 10.45 13.22 -22.22
C ALA A 313 10.43 13.43 -20.71
N ASP A 314 10.57 12.35 -19.93
CA ASP A 314 10.60 12.44 -18.47
C ASP A 314 11.82 13.16 -17.96
N PHE A 315 12.98 12.90 -18.56
CA PHE A 315 14.23 13.55 -18.18
C PHE A 315 14.14 15.07 -18.40
N PHE A 316 13.60 15.50 -19.54
CA PHE A 316 13.44 16.93 -19.82
C PHE A 316 12.39 17.59 -18.93
N TYR A 317 11.27 16.92 -18.69
CA TYR A 317 10.27 17.41 -17.75
C TYR A 317 10.83 17.54 -16.34
N TYR A 318 11.54 16.53 -15.83
CA TYR A 318 12.21 16.58 -14.53
C TYR A 318 13.17 17.76 -14.45
N LEU A 319 14.01 17.97 -15.48
CA LEU A 319 14.95 19.09 -15.50
C LEU A 319 14.24 20.45 -15.44
N ASP A 320 13.11 20.60 -16.14
CA ASP A 320 12.31 21.81 -16.08
C ASP A 320 11.73 22.04 -14.67
N GLN A 321 11.22 20.98 -14.01
CA GLN A 321 10.70 21.06 -12.64
C GLN A 321 11.81 21.35 -11.61
N PHE A 322 12.98 20.72 -11.78
CA PHE A 322 14.15 20.90 -10.93
C PHE A 322 14.65 22.34 -10.97
N VAL A 323 14.79 22.91 -12.18
CA VAL A 323 15.22 24.31 -12.35
C VAL A 323 14.14 25.30 -11.90
N ALA A 324 12.86 24.94 -12.02
CA ALA A 324 11.75 25.75 -11.51
C ALA A 324 11.64 25.72 -9.97
N GLY A 325 12.35 24.83 -9.28
CA GLY A 325 12.27 24.67 -7.83
C GLY A 325 10.95 24.05 -7.37
N ASN A 326 10.34 23.19 -8.18
CA ASN A 326 9.08 22.53 -7.84
C ASN A 326 9.32 21.37 -6.86
N LEU A 327 9.22 21.66 -5.56
CA LEU A 327 9.41 20.67 -4.49
C LEU A 327 8.47 19.46 -4.61
N ALA A 328 7.27 19.62 -5.19
CA ALA A 328 6.33 18.50 -5.30
C ALA A 328 6.76 17.43 -6.31
N VAL A 329 7.68 17.76 -7.23
CA VAL A 329 8.17 16.84 -8.26
C VAL A 329 9.66 16.55 -8.11
N ALA A 330 10.45 17.57 -7.79
CA ALA A 330 11.91 17.50 -7.87
C ALA A 330 12.62 17.18 -6.55
N ASP A 331 11.96 17.31 -5.40
CA ASP A 331 12.48 16.88 -4.10
C ASP A 331 12.21 15.37 -3.95
N LEU A 332 13.24 14.58 -4.22
CA LEU A 332 13.17 13.13 -4.29
C LEU A 332 14.06 12.44 -3.24
N SER A 333 15.11 13.11 -2.76
CA SER A 333 16.12 12.54 -1.88
C SER A 333 16.96 13.56 -1.12
N GLY A 334 17.08 13.38 0.20
CA GLY A 334 18.01 14.13 1.05
C GLY A 334 19.45 13.61 1.10
N SER A 335 19.80 12.59 0.30
CA SER A 335 21.18 12.09 0.20
C SER A 335 21.50 11.55 -1.19
N SER A 336 22.73 11.76 -1.65
CA SER A 336 23.25 11.16 -2.89
C SER A 336 23.94 9.81 -2.68
N ASP A 337 24.05 9.33 -1.43
CA ASP A 337 24.66 8.04 -1.11
C ASP A 337 23.57 6.97 -0.95
N PRO A 338 23.50 5.95 -1.81
CA PRO A 338 22.52 4.85 -1.72
C PRO A 338 22.52 4.08 -0.40
N ASN A 339 23.55 4.23 0.44
CA ASN A 339 23.64 3.58 1.75
C ASN A 339 23.19 4.50 2.91
N ASP A 340 22.84 5.75 2.62
CA ASP A 340 22.36 6.70 3.61
C ASP A 340 20.83 6.60 3.75
N PRO A 341 20.28 6.68 4.98
CA PRO A 341 18.83 6.65 5.21
C PRO A 341 18.04 7.75 4.50
N GLY A 342 18.67 8.86 4.09
CA GLY A 342 18.04 9.93 3.32
C GLY A 342 17.97 9.67 1.81
N TYR A 343 18.54 8.57 1.31
CA TYR A 343 18.51 8.23 -0.10
C TYR A 343 17.11 7.78 -0.55
N GLY A 344 16.56 8.46 -1.55
CA GLY A 344 15.19 8.28 -2.05
C GLY A 344 14.07 8.87 -1.19
N VAL A 345 14.43 9.62 -0.12
CA VAL A 345 13.51 10.26 0.82
C VAL A 345 13.58 11.79 0.67
N PRO A 346 12.50 12.48 0.24
CA PRO A 346 12.46 13.94 0.14
C PRO A 346 12.79 14.65 1.46
N ASP A 347 13.55 15.75 1.42
CA ASP A 347 14.03 16.46 2.61
C ASP A 347 13.61 17.94 2.70
N GLY A 348 12.80 18.40 1.76
CA GLY A 348 12.32 19.77 1.65
C GLY A 348 13.29 20.70 0.91
N GLN A 349 14.36 20.17 0.31
CA GLN A 349 15.31 20.91 -0.50
C GLN A 349 15.41 20.29 -1.90
N ILE A 350 15.77 21.10 -2.89
CA ILE A 350 16.14 20.61 -4.22
C ILE A 350 17.63 20.86 -4.37
N ASP A 351 18.41 19.78 -4.38
CA ASP A 351 19.85 19.83 -4.54
C ASP A 351 20.40 18.67 -5.40
N ALA A 352 21.70 18.41 -5.31
CA ALA A 352 22.34 17.39 -6.12
C ALA A 352 21.88 15.96 -5.75
N ALA A 353 21.46 15.73 -4.51
CA ALA A 353 20.96 14.45 -4.05
C ALA A 353 19.73 14.01 -4.85
N ASP A 354 18.77 14.91 -5.03
CA ASP A 354 17.56 14.63 -5.82
C ASP A 354 17.88 14.31 -7.27
N PHE A 355 18.78 15.10 -7.87
CA PHE A 355 19.16 14.91 -9.27
C PHE A 355 19.86 13.56 -9.48
N PHE A 356 20.76 13.18 -8.57
CA PHE A 356 21.44 11.89 -8.66
C PHE A 356 20.49 10.73 -8.39
N TYR A 357 19.60 10.85 -7.40
CA TYR A 357 18.57 9.85 -7.17
C TYR A 357 17.65 9.70 -8.39
N PHE A 358 17.20 10.81 -8.99
CA PHE A 358 16.43 10.78 -10.24
C PHE A 358 17.17 10.04 -11.35
N LEU A 359 18.45 10.33 -11.56
CA LEU A 359 19.25 9.61 -12.56
C LEU A 359 19.32 8.11 -12.30
N ASP A 360 19.45 7.70 -11.03
CA ASP A 360 19.51 6.30 -10.65
C ASP A 360 18.18 5.59 -10.96
N ILE A 361 17.04 6.18 -10.62
CA ILE A 361 15.72 5.62 -10.95
C ILE A 361 15.38 5.72 -12.45
N PHE A 362 15.88 6.75 -13.13
CA PHE A 362 15.72 6.93 -14.58
C PHE A 362 16.45 5.85 -15.38
N VAL A 363 17.71 5.57 -15.00
CA VAL A 363 18.52 4.52 -15.65
C VAL A 363 18.01 3.13 -15.30
N ALA A 364 17.46 2.93 -14.11
CA ALA A 364 16.82 1.68 -13.72
C ALA A 364 15.55 1.39 -14.56
N GLY A 365 14.87 2.45 -15.03
CA GLY A 365 13.59 2.35 -15.71
C GLY A 365 12.46 1.97 -14.74
N CYS A 366 11.28 1.67 -15.29
CA CYS A 366 10.18 1.16 -14.47
C CYS A 366 10.44 -0.30 -14.05
N PRO A 367 10.16 -0.65 -12.78
CA PRO A 367 10.31 -2.03 -12.27
C PRO A 367 9.31 -3.04 -12.85
#